data_AF-A0A352F0E3-F1
#
_entry.id   AF-A0A352F0E3-F1
#
_cell.length_a   1.000
_cell.length_b   1.000
_cell.length_c   1.000
_cell.angle_alpha   90.00
_cell.angle_beta   90.00
_cell.angle_gamma   90.00
#
_symmetry.space_group_name_H-M   'P 1'
#
loop_
_entity.id
_entity.type
_entity.pdbx_description
1 polymer ?
#
loop_
_entity_poly.entity_id
_entity_poly.type
_entity_poly.pdbx_seq_one_letter_code
_entity_poly.pdbx_strand_id
1 'polypeptide(L)' 'MKSPAPGARFVICINDGGYVDDLRVKTVYQLLPDESAAKSNYLRVIDETVEDYLYPADLFAPIKLARELEKVLLTAN' A
#
# COMPACT_ATOMS: atom_id res chain seq x y z
N MET A 1 9.58 1.44 10.98
CA MET A 1 10.09 0.25 10.23
C MET A 1 10.65 0.71 8.89
N LYS A 2 11.12 -0.21 8.04
CA LYS A 2 11.88 0.08 6.81
C LYS A 2 10.93 0.60 5.73
N SER A 3 11.17 1.82 5.21
CA SER A 3 10.47 2.33 4.03
C SER A 3 10.49 1.27 2.91
N PRO A 4 9.42 1.15 2.10
CA PRO A 4 9.35 0.15 1.04
C PRO A 4 10.58 0.20 0.15
N ALA A 5 11.09 -0.97 -0.19
CA ALA A 5 12.27 -1.08 -1.04
C ALA A 5 11.99 -0.41 -2.41
N PRO A 6 13.01 0.18 -3.06
CA PRO A 6 12.88 0.72 -4.40
C PRO A 6 12.27 -0.33 -5.34
N GLY A 7 11.14 0.00 -5.98
CA GLY A 7 10.43 -0.88 -6.91
C GLY A 7 9.32 -1.75 -6.30
N ALA A 8 9.03 -1.64 -5.00
CA ALA A 8 7.80 -2.22 -4.45
C ALA A 8 6.57 -1.50 -5.04
N ARG A 9 5.62 -2.29 -5.59
CA ARG A 9 4.37 -1.78 -6.18
C ARG A 9 3.14 -2.06 -5.33
N PHE A 10 3.28 -2.95 -4.36
CA PHE A 10 2.20 -3.43 -3.52
C PHE A 10 2.66 -3.56 -2.08
N VAL A 11 1.72 -3.33 -1.18
CA VAL A 11 1.89 -3.54 0.25
C VAL A 11 0.70 -4.33 0.78
N ILE A 12 0.89 -5.05 1.88
CA ILE A 12 -0.20 -5.66 2.64
C ILE A 12 -0.40 -4.88 3.93
N CYS A 13 -1.66 -4.56 4.25
CA CYS A 13 -2.00 -3.98 5.54
C CYS A 13 -1.81 -5.04 6.63
N ILE A 14 -0.97 -4.74 7.63
CA ILE A 14 -0.68 -5.64 8.75
C ILE A 14 -1.30 -5.16 10.06
N ASN A 15 -1.71 -3.89 10.11
CA ASN A 15 -2.36 -3.24 11.24
C ASN A 15 -3.19 -2.07 10.68
N ASP A 16 -4.45 -1.94 11.10
CA ASP A 16 -5.31 -0.83 10.68
C ASP A 16 -5.02 0.47 11.43
N GLY A 17 -4.25 0.46 12.52
CA GLY A 17 -3.88 1.66 13.28
C GLY A 17 -5.07 2.42 13.88
N GLY A 18 -6.25 1.80 13.95
CA GLY A 18 -7.51 2.45 14.34
C GLY A 18 -8.32 3.01 13.16
N TYR A 19 -7.83 2.94 11.92
CA TYR A 19 -8.54 3.30 10.70
C TYR A 19 -9.46 2.15 10.23
N VAL A 20 -10.32 1.64 11.12
CA VAL A 20 -11.11 0.41 10.88
C VAL A 20 -12.12 0.51 9.74
N ASP A 21 -12.54 1.73 9.39
CA ASP A 21 -13.48 1.98 8.30
C ASP A 21 -12.78 2.12 6.94
N ASP A 22 -11.47 2.43 6.92
CA ASP A 22 -10.70 2.67 5.70
C ASP A 22 -9.72 1.52 5.37
N LEU A 23 -9.11 0.92 6.40
CA LEU A 23 -8.08 -0.09 6.26
C LEU A 23 -8.58 -1.48 6.67
N ARG A 24 -8.36 -2.44 5.77
CA ARG A 24 -8.65 -3.85 5.98
C ARG A 24 -7.34 -4.62 6.17
N VAL A 25 -7.12 -5.14 7.38
CA VAL A 25 -5.95 -5.97 7.69
C VAL A 25 -5.95 -7.24 6.83
N LYS A 26 -4.75 -7.62 6.34
CA LYS A 26 -4.50 -8.70 5.36
C LYS A 26 -4.94 -8.40 3.92
N THR A 27 -5.38 -7.18 3.63
CA THR A 27 -5.68 -6.75 2.27
C THR A 27 -4.43 -6.19 1.59
N VAL A 28 -4.29 -6.48 0.30
CA VAL A 28 -3.22 -5.96 -0.56
C VAL A 28 -3.68 -4.63 -1.16
N TYR A 29 -2.85 -3.61 -1.01
CA TYR A 29 -3.06 -2.27 -1.56
C TYR A 29 -1.97 -1.96 -2.59
N GLN A 30 -2.32 -1.20 -3.62
CA GLN A 30 -1.34 -0.67 -4.56
C GLN A 30 -0.58 0.49 -3.91
N LEU A 31 0.75 0.47 -4.02
CA LEU A 31 1.61 1.54 -3.52
C LEU A 31 1.92 2.53 -4.64
N LEU A 32 1.66 3.81 -4.39
CA LEU A 32 2.06 4.90 -5.27
C LEU A 32 3.39 5.52 -4.82
N PRO A 33 4.33 5.79 -5.75
CA PRO A 33 5.53 6.54 -5.44
C PRO A 33 5.19 7.96 -4.98
N ASP A 34 5.60 8.32 -3.77
CA ASP A 34 5.47 9.66 -3.21
C ASP A 34 6.67 9.96 -2.31
N GLU A 35 7.65 10.69 -2.84
CA GLU A 35 8.87 11.04 -2.09
C GLU A 35 8.58 11.97 -0.91
N SER A 36 7.54 12.79 -0.99
CA SER A 36 7.18 13.72 0.08
C SER A 36 6.61 12.96 1.28
N ALA A 37 5.67 12.04 1.01
CA ALA A 37 5.13 11.14 2.02
C ALA A 37 6.22 10.27 2.66
N ALA A 38 7.11 9.71 1.84
CA ALA A 38 8.19 8.86 2.31
C ALA A 38 9.13 9.59 3.30
N LYS A 39 9.43 10.88 3.08
CA LYS A 39 10.23 11.71 4.02
C LYS A 39 9.59 11.84 5.41
N SER A 40 8.27 11.70 5.49
CA SER A 40 7.49 11.77 6.73
C SER A 40 7.12 10.40 7.31
N ASN A 41 7.64 9.30 6.75
CA ASN A 41 7.27 7.92 7.10
C ASN A 41 5.79 7.58 6.81
N TYR A 42 5.26 8.11 5.71
CA TYR A 42 3.94 7.78 5.17
C TYR A 42 4.05 7.06 3.83
N LEU A 43 3.01 6.31 3.48
CA LEU A 43 2.81 5.70 2.18
C LEU A 43 1.52 6.21 1.56
N ARG A 44 1.55 6.44 0.25
CA ARG A 44 0.36 6.69 -0.55
C ARG A 44 -0.11 5.38 -1.15
N VAL A 45 -1.30 4.92 -0.79
CA VAL A 45 -1.87 3.65 -1.26
C VAL A 45 -3.21 3.89 -1.94
N ILE A 46 -3.55 3.03 -2.91
CA ILE A 46 -4.88 2.99 -3.54
C ILE A 46 -5.69 1.86 -2.92
N ASP A 47 -6.94 2.14 -2.56
CA ASP A 47 -7.90 1.17 -2.02
C ASP A 47 -8.83 0.60 -3.11
N GLU A 48 -9.90 -0.11 -2.71
CA GLU A 48 -10.89 -0.68 -3.64
C GLU A 48 -11.70 0.36 -4.43
N THR A 49 -11.72 1.62 -4.01
CA THR A 49 -12.46 2.72 -4.64
C THR A 49 -11.64 3.44 -5.72
N VAL A 50 -10.38 3.06 -5.91
CA VAL A 50 -9.42 3.69 -6.83
C VAL A 50 -8.96 5.08 -6.37
N GLU A 51 -9.38 5.50 -5.18
CA GLU A 51 -8.88 6.71 -4.54
C GLU A 51 -7.57 6.44 -3.79
N ASP A 52 -6.72 7.47 -3.72
CA ASP A 52 -5.43 7.37 -3.07
C ASP A 52 -5.42 8.09 -1.71
N TYR A 53 -4.80 7.45 -0.73
CA TYR A 53 -4.78 7.89 0.66
C TYR A 53 -3.38 7.78 1.26
N LEU A 54 -3.08 8.65 2.23
CA LEU A 54 -1.82 8.66 2.96
C LEU A 54 -1.98 8.05 4.35
N TYR A 55 -1.19 7.02 4.63
CA TYR A 55 -1.18 6.35 5.94
C TYR A 55 0.25 6.17 6.47
N PRO A 56 0.44 6.06 7.79
CA PRO A 56 1.73 5.74 8.37
C PRO A 56 2.29 4.45 7.78
N ALA A 57 3.55 4.47 7.36
CA ALA A 57 4.17 3.34 6.66
C ALA A 57 4.23 2.07 7.51
N ASP A 58 4.27 2.21 8.84
CA ASP A 58 4.37 1.10 9.78
C ASP A 58 3.09 0.24 9.88
N LEU A 59 1.99 0.70 9.28
CA LEU A 59 0.75 -0.08 9.13
C LEU A 59 0.83 -1.14 8.03
N PHE A 60 1.89 -1.08 7.20
CA PHE A 60 2.01 -1.87 5.99
C PHE A 60 3.34 -2.64 5.93
N ALA A 61 3.31 -3.76 5.23
CA ALA A 61 4.52 -4.49 4.83
C ALA A 61 4.62 -4.55 3.30
N PRO A 62 5.79 -4.23 2.70
CA PRO A 62 5.99 -4.38 1.26
C PRO A 62 5.96 -5.86 0.85
N ILE A 63 5.30 -6.15 -0.26
CA ILE A 63 5.22 -7.51 -0.81
C ILE A 63 5.67 -7.52 -2.26
N LYS A 64 6.25 -8.65 -2.68
CA LYS A 64 6.49 -8.96 -4.09
C LYS A 64 5.44 -9.96 -4.52
N LEU A 65 4.71 -9.63 -5.58
CA LEU A 65 3.70 -10.50 -6.14
C LEU A 65 4.26 -11.21 -7.38
N ALA A 66 3.72 -12.39 -7.68
CA ALA A 66 3.96 -13.00 -8.97
C ALA A 66 3.42 -12.08 -10.08
N ARG A 67 4.08 -12.05 -11.24
CA ARG A 67 3.71 -11.17 -12.36
C ARG A 67 2.24 -11.30 -12.78
N GLU A 68 1.68 -12.51 -12.73
CA GLU A 68 0.27 -12.71 -13.08
C GLU A 68 -0.68 -12.05 -12.07
N LEU A 69 -0.33 -12.03 -10.78
CA LEU A 69 -1.10 -11.32 -9.76
C LEU A 69 -0.98 -9.80 -9.93
N GLU A 70 0.21 -9.29 -10.24
CA GLU A 70 0.38 -7.86 -10.52
C GLU A 70 -0.51 -7.42 -11.68
N LYS A 71 -0.60 -8.20 -12.77
CA LYS A 71 -1.48 -7.89 -13.89
C LYS A 71 -2.94 -7.83 -13.45
N VAL A 72 -3.42 -8.82 -12.70
CA VAL A 72 -4.81 -8.85 -12.20
C VAL A 72 -5.12 -7.61 -11.37
N LEU A 73 -4.22 -7.21 -10.47
CA LEU A 73 -4.43 -6.06 -9.59
C LEU A 73 -4.28 -4.71 -10.31
N LEU A 74 -3.42 -4.59 -11.32
CA LEU A 74 -3.23 -3.35 -12.10
C LEU A 74 -4.27 -3.16 -13.19
N THR A 75 -5.01 -4.20 -13.56
CA THR A 75 -6.09 -4.13 -14.57
C THR A 75 -7.44 -3.96 -13.89
N ALA A 76 -7.48 -3.44 -12.65
CA ALA A 76 -8.72 -3.13 -11.95
C ALA A 76 -9.46 -1.98 -12.67
N ASN A 77 -10.28 -2.43 -13.62
CA ASN A 77 -11.44 -1.88 -14.32
C ASN A 77 -11.60 -0.36 -14.49
#